data_AF-A0A9W8C9L4-F1
#
_entry.id   AF-A0A9W8C9L4-F1
#
_cell.length_a   1.000
_cell.length_b   1.000
_cell.length_c   1.000
_cell.angle_alpha   90.00
_cell.angle_beta   90.00
_cell.angle_gamma   90.00
#
_symmetry.space_group_name_H-M   'P 1'
#
loop_
_entity.id
_entity.type
_entity.pdbx_description
1 polymer ?
#
loop_
_entity_poly.entity_id
_entity_poly.type
_entity_poly.pdbx_seq_one_letter_code
_entity_poly.pdbx_strand_id
1 'polypeptide(L)'
;MASLFKKKTVDDVIKEQNKELRGTQRQITRDRTALEKQEKQLEMEIKKMAKTGNRDACKVLAKQLVQVRKQKTRTYAVSSKVTSMSTQTKLMNSQMKMAGAMAKTTKTMQAVNKKMDPKMTMQTLQNFQKETAKMDMTEEMSKIHLCSTCCLF
;
A
#
# COMPACT_ATOMS: atom_id res chain seq x y z
N MET A 1 24.85 24.16 -11.91
CA MET A 1 24.66 22.91 -11.16
C MET A 1 24.43 23.19 -9.67
N ALA A 2 23.22 23.64 -9.29
CA ALA A 2 22.93 23.97 -7.90
C ALA A 2 21.47 23.60 -7.55
N SER A 3 21.19 22.31 -7.43
CA SER A 3 19.92 21.85 -6.84
C SER A 3 19.96 20.45 -6.21
N LEU A 4 21.14 19.81 -6.12
CA LEU A 4 21.27 18.43 -5.62
C LEU A 4 21.17 18.27 -4.08
N PHE A 5 21.00 19.36 -3.31
CA PHE A 5 20.99 19.32 -1.84
C PHE A 5 19.78 20.04 -1.20
N LYS A 6 18.59 19.98 -1.81
CA LYS A 6 17.34 20.25 -1.06
C LYS A 6 17.04 19.03 -0.20
N LYS A 7 16.98 19.19 1.13
CA LYS A 7 16.40 18.16 2.03
C LYS A 7 15.05 17.75 1.45
N LYS A 8 14.88 16.46 1.12
CA LYS A 8 13.63 15.94 0.57
C LYS A 8 12.49 16.41 1.45
N THR A 9 11.54 17.12 0.86
CA THR A 9 10.33 17.48 1.58
C THR A 9 9.52 16.21 1.82
N VAL A 10 8.63 16.21 2.82
CA VAL A 10 7.78 15.04 3.10
C VAL A 10 6.97 14.65 1.86
N ASP A 11 6.57 15.61 1.03
CA ASP A 11 5.90 15.37 -0.24
C ASP A 11 6.80 14.65 -1.27
N ASP A 12 8.09 14.96 -1.32
CA ASP A 12 9.05 14.29 -2.21
C ASP A 12 9.28 12.84 -1.79
N VAL A 13 9.37 12.58 -0.48
CA VAL A 13 9.49 11.23 0.08
C VAL A 13 8.27 10.40 -0.26
N ILE A 14 7.06 10.94 -0.10
CA ILE A 14 5.80 10.25 -0.43
C ILE A 14 5.72 9.95 -1.94
N LYS A 15 6.16 10.88 -2.81
CA LYS A 15 6.18 10.64 -4.26
C LYS A 15 7.15 9.54 -4.66
N GLU A 16 8.33 9.52 -4.05
CA GLU A 16 9.34 8.50 -4.28
C GLU A 16 8.85 7.12 -3.82
N GLN A 17 8.28 7.02 -2.61
CA GLN A 17 7.66 5.79 -2.10
C GLN A 17 6.56 5.27 -3.03
N ASN A 18 5.69 6.15 -3.51
CA ASN A 18 4.65 5.76 -4.49
C ASN A 18 5.25 5.23 -5.80
N LYS A 19 6.35 5.82 -6.28
CA LYS A 19 7.05 5.37 -7.48
C LYS A 19 7.68 4.00 -7.26
N GLU A 20 8.32 3.80 -6.11
CA GLU A 20 8.93 2.54 -5.71
C GLU A 20 7.89 1.43 -5.58
N LEU A 21 6.78 1.67 -4.86
CA LEU A 21 5.68 0.71 -4.71
C LEU A 21 5.08 0.30 -6.06
N ARG A 22 4.92 1.24 -7.00
CA ARG A 22 4.49 0.93 -8.38
C ARG A 22 5.53 0.11 -9.16
N GLY A 23 6.82 0.35 -8.91
CA GLY A 23 7.91 -0.46 -9.43
C GLY A 23 7.83 -1.89 -8.92
N THR A 24 7.74 -2.05 -7.60
CA THR A 24 7.62 -3.34 -6.91
C THR A 24 6.40 -4.12 -7.38
N GLN A 25 5.24 -3.48 -7.52
CA GLN A 25 4.03 -4.14 -8.03
C GLN A 25 4.24 -4.71 -9.44
N ARG A 26 4.93 -3.98 -10.32
CA ARG A 26 5.27 -4.47 -11.68
C ARG A 26 6.30 -5.58 -11.64
N GLN A 27 7.27 -5.51 -10.73
CA GLN A 27 8.24 -6.58 -10.54
C GLN A 27 7.56 -7.87 -10.10
N ILE A 28 6.66 -7.81 -9.12
CA ILE A 28 5.85 -8.94 -8.64
C ILE A 28 5.08 -9.58 -9.80
N THR A 29 4.45 -8.78 -10.67
CA THR A 29 3.74 -9.32 -11.84
C THR A 29 4.69 -10.01 -12.82
N ARG A 30 5.87 -9.44 -13.08
CA ARG A 30 6.90 -10.06 -13.95
C ARG A 30 7.42 -11.37 -13.36
N ASP A 31 7.72 -11.39 -12.07
CA ASP A 31 8.20 -12.58 -11.36
C ASP A 31 7.14 -13.70 -11.39
N ARG A 32 5.87 -13.34 -11.28
CA ARG A 32 4.76 -14.29 -11.40
C ARG A 32 4.69 -14.93 -12.79
N THR A 33 4.82 -14.14 -13.85
CA THR A 33 4.86 -14.68 -15.23
C THR A 33 6.09 -15.56 -15.45
N ALA A 34 7.24 -15.22 -14.84
CA ALA A 34 8.43 -16.06 -14.90
C ALA A 34 8.22 -17.40 -14.19
N LEU A 35 7.62 -17.40 -12.99
CA LEU A 35 7.28 -18.61 -12.24
C LEU A 35 6.27 -19.49 -13.00
N GLU A 36 5.30 -18.90 -13.70
CA GLU A 36 4.34 -19.63 -14.54
C GLU A 36 5.02 -20.33 -15.73
N LYS A 37 6.03 -19.69 -16.34
CA LYS A 37 6.83 -20.32 -17.40
C LYS A 37 7.67 -21.46 -16.85
N GLN A 38 8.31 -21.28 -15.69
CA GLN A 38 9.08 -22.32 -15.01
C GLN A 38 8.21 -23.51 -14.63
N GLU A 39 7.00 -23.26 -14.13
CA GLU A 39 6.00 -24.31 -13.82
C GLU A 39 5.71 -25.16 -15.06
N LYS A 40 5.38 -24.54 -16.20
CA LYS A 40 5.14 -25.25 -17.46
C LYS A 40 6.35 -26.02 -17.97
N GLN A 41 7.55 -25.45 -17.81
CA GLN A 41 8.79 -26.12 -18.23
C GLN A 41 9.07 -27.37 -17.39
N LEU A 42 8.94 -27.27 -16.06
CA LEU A 42 9.07 -28.41 -15.16
C LEU A 42 8.03 -29.49 -15.46
N GLU A 43 6.79 -29.13 -15.78
CA GLU A 43 5.77 -30.10 -16.19
C GLU A 43 6.15 -30.86 -17.48
N MET A 44 6.73 -30.17 -18.46
CA MET A 44 7.22 -30.81 -19.69
C MET A 44 8.42 -31.72 -19.42
N GLU A 45 9.36 -31.29 -18.58
CA GLU A 45 10.54 -32.07 -18.20
C GLU A 45 10.16 -33.32 -17.41
N ILE A 46 9.23 -33.22 -16.45
CA ILE A 46 8.68 -34.38 -15.73
C ILE A 46 8.05 -35.37 -16.70
N LYS A 47 7.26 -34.90 -17.68
CA LYS A 47 6.67 -35.79 -18.69
C LYS A 47 7.72 -36.48 -19.56
N LYS A 48 8.82 -35.81 -19.90
CA LYS A 48 9.94 -36.41 -20.64
C LYS A 48 10.67 -37.46 -19.81
N MET A 49 11.01 -37.14 -18.56
CA MET A 49 11.72 -38.05 -17.66
C MET A 49 10.86 -39.25 -17.22
N ALA A 50 9.54 -39.08 -17.18
CA ALA A 50 8.62 -40.18 -16.92
C ALA A 50 8.62 -41.20 -18.08
N LYS A 51 8.71 -40.74 -19.34
CA LYS A 51 8.81 -41.62 -20.51
C LYS A 51 10.11 -42.39 -20.57
N THR A 52 11.21 -41.83 -20.08
CA THR A 52 12.52 -42.52 -20.01
C THR A 52 12.64 -43.46 -18.80
N GLY A 53 11.65 -43.51 -17.91
CA GLY A 53 11.62 -44.42 -16.78
C GLY A 53 12.52 -44.02 -15.59
N ASN A 54 13.14 -42.84 -15.62
CA ASN A 54 14.00 -42.39 -14.52
C ASN A 54 13.16 -41.82 -13.36
N ARG A 55 12.86 -42.68 -12.38
CA ARG A 55 11.99 -42.37 -11.23
C ARG A 55 12.60 -41.39 -10.25
N ASP A 56 13.94 -41.40 -10.08
CA ASP A 56 14.62 -40.53 -9.13
C ASP A 56 14.68 -39.09 -9.63
N ALA A 57 14.96 -38.89 -10.92
CA ALA A 57 14.87 -37.58 -11.56
C ALA A 57 13.45 -37.01 -11.48
N CYS A 58 12.43 -37.84 -11.74
CA CYS A 58 11.02 -37.42 -11.59
C CYS A 58 10.68 -36.95 -10.17
N LYS A 59 11.17 -37.65 -9.13
CA LYS A 59 10.94 -37.24 -7.73
C LYS A 59 11.54 -35.87 -7.42
N VAL A 60 12.76 -35.59 -7.89
CA VAL A 60 13.42 -34.30 -7.65
C VAL A 60 12.67 -33.17 -8.36
N LEU A 61 12.34 -33.35 -9.64
CA LEU A 61 11.60 -32.36 -10.43
C LEU A 61 10.19 -32.11 -9.86
N ALA A 62 9.51 -33.16 -9.37
CA ALA A 62 8.21 -33.02 -8.72
C ALA A 62 8.27 -32.19 -7.43
N LYS A 63 9.33 -32.37 -6.62
CA LYS A 63 9.55 -31.52 -5.43
C LYS A 63 9.75 -30.05 -5.82
N GLN A 64 10.53 -29.79 -6.88
CA GLN A 64 10.73 -28.43 -7.40
C GLN A 64 9.41 -27.81 -7.88
N LEU A 65 8.57 -28.58 -8.59
CA LEU A 65 7.26 -28.11 -9.06
C LEU A 65 6.37 -27.64 -7.89
N VAL A 66 6.34 -28.40 -6.78
CA VAL A 66 5.58 -28.01 -5.58
C VAL A 66 6.12 -26.73 -4.96
N GLN A 67 7.45 -26.54 -4.94
CA GLN A 67 8.06 -25.32 -4.44
C GLN A 67 7.70 -24.10 -5.29
N VAL A 68 7.76 -24.23 -6.63
CA VAL A 68 7.36 -23.16 -7.57
C VAL A 68 5.89 -22.79 -7.38
N ARG A 69 5.00 -23.78 -7.23
CA ARG A 69 3.57 -23.53 -6.93
C ARG A 69 3.37 -22.77 -5.62
N LYS A 70 4.06 -23.18 -4.55
CA LYS A 70 4.02 -22.46 -3.26
C LYS A 70 4.53 -21.03 -3.40
N GLN A 71 5.60 -20.80 -4.16
CA GLN A 71 6.15 -19.47 -4.39
C GLN A 71 5.17 -18.60 -5.18
N LYS A 72 4.55 -19.14 -6.24
CA LYS A 72 3.50 -18.47 -7.00
C LYS A 72 2.33 -18.06 -6.11
N THR A 73 1.84 -18.93 -5.21
CA THR A 73 0.80 -18.58 -4.22
C THR A 73 1.24 -17.46 -3.29
N ARG A 74 2.47 -17.52 -2.76
CA ARG A 74 3.02 -16.45 -1.90
C ARG A 74 3.07 -15.10 -2.62
N THR A 75 3.33 -15.07 -3.92
CA THR A 75 3.35 -13.83 -4.72
C THR A 75 2.01 -13.08 -4.68
N TYR A 76 0.87 -13.78 -4.57
CA TYR A 76 -0.44 -13.12 -4.40
C TYR A 76 -0.56 -12.40 -3.05
N ALA A 77 -0.13 -13.05 -1.96
CA ALA A 77 -0.11 -12.44 -0.63
C ALA A 77 0.86 -11.25 -0.55
N VAL A 78 2.00 -11.33 -1.25
CA VAL A 78 2.93 -10.20 -1.35
C VAL A 78 2.32 -9.05 -2.16
N SER A 79 1.64 -9.35 -3.27
CA SER A 79 0.93 -8.35 -4.08
C SER A 79 -0.14 -7.60 -3.29
N SER A 80 -0.95 -8.31 -2.50
CA SER A 80 -1.98 -7.67 -1.67
C SER A 80 -1.35 -6.79 -0.58
N LYS A 81 -0.24 -7.24 0.02
CA LYS A 81 0.50 -6.45 1.02
C LYS A 81 1.06 -5.15 0.42
N VAL A 82 1.67 -5.21 -0.77
CA VAL A 82 2.15 -4.01 -1.48
C VAL A 82 0.99 -3.07 -1.84
N THR A 83 -0.15 -3.62 -2.23
CA THR A 83 -1.35 -2.83 -2.54
C THR A 83 -1.88 -2.12 -1.27
N SER A 84 -1.91 -2.81 -0.13
CA SER A 84 -2.27 -2.21 1.16
C SER A 84 -1.31 -1.09 1.56
N MET A 85 0.00 -1.29 1.42
CA MET A 85 1.01 -0.25 1.68
C MET A 85 0.84 0.98 0.77
N SER A 86 0.46 0.77 -0.50
CA SER A 86 0.14 1.86 -1.43
C SER A 86 -1.06 2.68 -0.94
N THR A 87 -2.11 2.02 -0.45
CA THR A 87 -3.27 2.70 0.15
C THR A 87 -2.89 3.45 1.42
N GLN A 88 -2.10 2.84 2.31
CA GLN A 88 -1.61 3.51 3.52
C GLN A 88 -0.77 4.74 3.20
N THR A 89 0.08 4.67 2.17
CA THR A 89 0.88 5.81 1.70
C THR A 89 -0.01 6.94 1.16
N LYS A 90 -1.10 6.61 0.44
CA LYS A 90 -2.09 7.60 -0.01
C LYS A 90 -2.82 8.25 1.16
N LEU A 91 -3.22 7.47 2.16
CA LEU A 91 -3.85 7.99 3.38
C LEU A 91 -2.90 8.97 4.08
N MET A 92 -1.64 8.58 4.28
CA MET A 92 -0.62 9.45 4.86
C MET A 92 -0.43 10.75 4.07
N ASN A 93 -0.47 10.70 2.73
CA ASN A 93 -0.41 11.90 1.89
C ASN A 93 -1.61 12.84 2.13
N SER A 94 -2.83 12.29 2.15
CA SER A 94 -4.04 13.07 2.46
C SER A 94 -3.98 13.69 3.85
N GLN A 95 -3.51 12.92 4.85
CA GLN A 95 -3.33 13.40 6.22
C GLN A 95 -2.30 14.54 6.29
N MET A 96 -1.17 14.41 5.58
CA MET A 96 -0.15 15.47 5.52
C MET A 96 -0.66 16.75 4.86
N LYS A 97 -1.45 16.63 3.79
CA LYS A 97 -2.11 17.80 3.16
C LYS A 97 -3.11 18.46 4.09
N MET A 98 -3.90 17.66 4.81
CA MET A 98 -4.83 18.16 5.82
C MET A 98 -4.07 18.87 6.95
N ALA A 99 -2.98 18.29 7.46
CA ALA A 99 -2.13 18.93 8.46
C ALA A 99 -1.53 20.25 7.95
N GLY A 100 -1.11 20.31 6.68
CA GLY A 100 -0.64 21.54 6.04
C GLY A 100 -1.74 22.61 5.92
N ALA A 101 -2.96 22.22 5.58
CA ALA A 101 -4.12 23.11 5.52
C ALA A 101 -4.51 23.59 6.93
N MET A 102 -4.57 22.70 7.91
CA MET A 102 -4.79 23.02 9.32
C MET A 102 -3.74 23.99 9.84
N ALA A 103 -2.46 23.78 9.55
CA ALA A 103 -1.39 24.70 9.95
C ALA A 103 -1.57 26.10 9.35
N LYS A 104 -2.03 26.21 8.10
CA LYS A 104 -2.39 27.51 7.49
C LYS A 104 -3.61 28.12 8.17
N THR A 105 -4.66 27.34 8.40
CA THR A 105 -5.86 27.79 9.10
C THR A 105 -5.54 28.25 10.52
N THR A 106 -4.72 27.53 11.29
CA THR A 106 -4.27 27.94 12.63
C THR A 106 -3.45 29.24 12.57
N LYS A 107 -2.58 29.43 11.57
CA LYS A 107 -1.87 30.71 11.38
C LYS A 107 -2.82 31.86 11.07
N THR A 108 -3.80 31.64 10.21
CA THR A 108 -4.85 32.63 9.91
C THR A 108 -5.71 32.90 11.15
N MET A 109 -6.06 31.86 11.90
CA MET A 109 -6.85 31.95 13.12
C MET A 109 -6.08 32.68 14.23
N GLN A 110 -4.77 32.52 14.34
CA GLN A 110 -3.91 33.32 15.22
C GLN A 110 -3.85 34.79 14.79
N ALA A 111 -3.78 35.06 13.48
CA ALA A 111 -3.81 36.42 12.95
C ALA A 111 -5.18 37.10 13.17
N VAL A 112 -6.27 36.33 13.09
CA VAL A 112 -7.64 36.76 13.40
C VAL A 112 -7.84 36.92 14.91
N ASN A 113 -7.26 36.06 15.74
CA ASN A 113 -7.32 36.15 17.22
C ASN A 113 -6.59 37.39 17.77
N LYS A 114 -5.67 37.99 17.00
CA LYS A 114 -5.09 39.31 17.30
C LYS A 114 -6.03 40.48 16.99
N LYS A 115 -7.13 40.25 16.28
CA LYS A 115 -8.08 41.28 15.81
C LYS A 115 -9.54 41.00 16.18
N MET A 116 -9.84 39.92 16.92
CA MET A 116 -11.21 39.44 17.17
C MET A 116 -11.41 38.99 18.63
N ASP A 117 -12.63 39.11 19.15
CA ASP A 117 -12.99 38.81 20.55
C ASP A 117 -12.73 37.35 20.97
N PRO A 118 -12.19 37.09 22.18
CA PRO A 118 -11.76 35.77 22.64
C PRO A 118 -12.88 34.71 22.75
N LYS A 119 -14.16 35.12 22.81
CA LYS A 119 -15.31 34.19 22.92
C LYS A 119 -15.59 33.40 21.64
N MET A 120 -15.43 33.99 20.46
CA MET A 120 -15.73 33.33 19.18
C MET A 120 -14.68 32.27 18.84
N THR A 121 -13.41 32.54 19.16
CA THR A 121 -12.29 31.62 18.92
C THR A 121 -12.45 30.30 19.70
N MET A 122 -12.91 30.37 20.95
CA MET A 122 -13.12 29.17 21.80
C MET A 122 -14.22 28.27 21.24
N GLN A 123 -15.30 28.85 20.72
CA GLN A 123 -16.41 28.11 20.14
C GLN A 123 -16.02 27.44 18.82
N THR A 124 -15.24 28.11 17.97
CA THR A 124 -14.72 27.53 16.72
C THR A 124 -13.76 26.36 17.00
N LEU A 125 -12.91 26.45 18.03
CA LEU A 125 -11.99 25.38 18.41
C LEU A 125 -12.74 24.13 18.90
N GLN A 126 -13.81 24.32 19.69
CA GLN A 126 -14.64 23.25 20.21
C GLN A 126 -15.44 22.55 19.11
N ASN A 127 -15.93 23.30 18.13
CA ASN A 127 -16.59 22.75 16.94
C ASN A 127 -15.61 21.96 16.06
N PHE A 128 -14.39 22.47 15.91
CA PHE A 128 -13.34 21.80 15.14
C PHE A 128 -12.91 20.46 15.77
N GLN A 129 -12.78 20.41 17.10
CA GLN A 129 -12.50 19.16 17.81
C GLN A 129 -13.64 18.14 17.64
N LYS A 130 -14.90 18.58 17.69
CA LYS A 130 -16.06 17.72 17.43
C LYS A 130 -16.09 17.19 15.99
N GLU A 131 -15.76 18.00 14.99
CA GLU A 131 -15.71 17.55 13.59
C GLU A 131 -14.53 16.61 13.33
N THR A 132 -13.37 16.87 13.92
CA THR A 132 -12.20 15.98 13.81
C THR A 132 -12.50 14.61 14.44
N ALA A 133 -13.14 14.56 15.61
CA ALA A 133 -13.57 13.32 16.24
C ALA A 133 -14.63 12.56 15.42
N LYS A 134 -15.54 13.27 14.74
CA LYS A 134 -16.49 12.66 13.81
C LYS A 134 -15.81 12.06 12.60
N MET A 135 -14.78 12.71 12.06
CA MET A 135 -14.01 12.18 10.92
C MET A 135 -13.33 10.85 11.27
N ASP A 136 -12.66 10.76 12.42
CA ASP A 136 -12.06 9.51 12.90
C ASP A 136 -13.10 8.38 13.07
N MET A 137 -14.28 8.70 13.63
CA MET A 137 -15.36 7.72 13.75
C MET A 137 -15.88 7.24 12.38
N THR A 138 -15.98 8.12 11.38
CA THR A 138 -16.46 7.73 10.05
C THR A 138 -15.46 6.88 9.25
N GLU A 139 -14.15 7.06 9.48
CA GLU A 139 -13.15 6.17 8.89
C GLU A 139 -13.24 4.76 9.44
N GLU A 140 -13.42 4.60 10.76
CA GLU A 140 -13.59 3.29 11.40
C GLU A 140 -14.90 2.62 10.96
N MET A 141 -16.00 3.39 10.86
CA MET A 141 -17.28 2.88 10.36
C MET A 141 -17.19 2.45 8.89
N SER A 142 -16.43 3.16 8.05
CA SER A 142 -16.20 2.78 6.65
C SER A 142 -15.35 1.52 6.51
N LYS A 143 -14.31 1.35 7.34
CA LYS A 143 -13.51 0.11 7.39
C LYS A 143 -14.37 -1.09 7.77
N ILE A 144 -15.25 -0.95 8.76
CA ILE A 144 -16.17 -2.00 9.21
C ILE A 144 -17.21 -2.35 8.13
N HIS A 145 -17.76 -1.35 7.44
CA HIS A 145 -18.78 -1.58 6.40
C HIS A 145 -18.21 -2.27 5.14
N LEU A 146 -16.98 -1.93 4.72
CA LEU A 146 -16.30 -2.63 3.62
C LEU A 146 -15.91 -4.07 4.00
N CYS A 147 -15.59 -4.33 5.27
CA CYS A 147 -15.32 -5.69 5.75
C CYS A 147 -16.58 -6.56 5.75
N SER A 148 -17.73 -6.02 6.13
CA SER A 148 -19.01 -6.74 6.15
C SER A 148 -19.48 -7.09 4.73
N THR A 149 -19.40 -6.14 3.79
CA THR A 149 -19.82 -6.36 2.40
C THR A 149 -18.88 -7.27 1.60
N CYS A 150 -17.60 -7.30 1.92
CA CYS A 150 -16.63 -8.19 1.27
C CYS A 150 -16.62 -9.62 1.83
N CYS A 151 -17.22 -9.87 3.01
CA CYS A 151 -17.41 -11.22 3.55
C CYS A 151 -18.76 -11.85 3.19
N LEU A 152 -19.69 -11.08 2.60
CA LEU A 152 -21.02 -11.52 2.19
C LEU A 152 -21.14 -11.86 0.69
N PHE A 153 -20.04 -11.74 -0.07
CA PHE A 153 -19.88 -12.19 -1.46
C PHE A 153 -18.61 -13.04 -1.58
#